data_AF-A0AAU2PRF9-F1
#
_entry.id   AF-A0AAU2PRF9-F1
#
_cell.length_a   1.000
_cell.length_b   1.000
_cell.length_c   1.000
_cell.angle_alpha   90.00
_cell.angle_beta   90.00
_cell.angle_gamma   90.00
#
_symmetry.space_group_name_H-M   'P 1'
#
loop_
_entity.id
_entity.type
_entity.pdbx_description
1 polymer ?
#
loop_
_entity_poly.entity_id
_entity_poly.type
_entity_poly.pdbx_seq_one_letter_code
_entity_poly.pdbx_strand_id
1 'polypeptide(L)' 'MPPDLEHPGSVRSAAQLNEQISELWHRAGGQLSTAQRREYQLLVTQWATAVDLERGAVSGHDETAPAREGEGRQNLAA' A
#
# COMPACT_ATOMS: atom_id res chain seq x y z
N MET A 1 1.69 -20.10 -27.64
CA MET A 1 1.99 -18.99 -26.73
C MET A 1 1.73 -19.48 -25.31
N PRO A 2 2.75 -19.65 -24.47
CA PRO A 2 2.51 -19.91 -23.05
C PRO A 2 2.06 -18.61 -22.37
N PRO A 3 1.25 -18.65 -21.31
CA PRO A 3 0.90 -17.47 -20.55
C PRO A 3 2.12 -17.00 -19.77
N ASP A 4 2.45 -15.72 -19.90
CA ASP A 4 3.39 -14.99 -19.05
C ASP A 4 2.84 -15.01 -17.62
N LEU A 5 3.19 -16.03 -16.84
CA LEU A 5 2.87 -16.16 -15.41
C LEU A 5 4.14 -15.95 -14.56
N GLU A 6 5.06 -15.10 -15.04
CA GLU A 6 6.41 -15.02 -14.51
C GLU A 6 6.62 -13.83 -13.58
N HIS A 7 5.76 -13.59 -12.57
CA HIS A 7 6.19 -12.81 -11.39
C HIS A 7 5.61 -13.33 -10.06
N PRO A 8 5.90 -14.58 -9.61
CA PRO A 8 5.56 -15.05 -8.26
C PRO A 8 6.61 -14.61 -7.21
N GLY A 9 7.18 -13.41 -7.32
CA GLY A 9 8.49 -13.15 -6.69
C GLY A 9 8.77 -11.73 -6.23
N SER A 10 7.88 -11.10 -5.47
CA SER A 10 8.27 -10.14 -4.43
C SER A 10 7.03 -9.69 -3.68
N VAL A 11 7.02 -9.95 -2.36
CA VAL A 11 6.16 -9.37 -1.30
C VAL A 11 4.86 -8.75 -1.83
N ARG A 12 3.72 -9.46 -1.73
CA ARG A 12 2.40 -9.05 -2.28
C ARG A 12 2.19 -7.52 -2.29
N SER A 13 2.61 -6.86 -3.36
CA SER A 13 2.45 -5.42 -3.52
C SER A 13 0.99 -5.11 -3.79
N ALA A 14 0.59 -3.86 -3.54
CA ALA A 14 -0.74 -3.37 -3.86
C ALA A 14 -1.10 -3.65 -5.33
N ALA A 15 -0.13 -3.52 -6.25
CA ALA A 15 -0.32 -3.85 -7.66
C ALA A 15 -0.75 -5.31 -7.87
N GLN A 16 -0.09 -6.28 -7.25
CA GLN A 16 -0.44 -7.70 -7.38
C GLN A 16 -1.81 -8.05 -6.80
N LEU A 17 -2.18 -7.41 -5.68
CA LEU A 17 -3.49 -7.61 -5.07
C LEU A 17 -4.60 -7.00 -5.93
N ASN A 18 -4.32 -5.87 -6.59
CA ASN A 18 -5.24 -5.23 -7.53
C ASN A 18 -5.48 -6.07 -8.79
N GLU A 19 -4.45 -6.72 -9.32
CA GLU A 19 -4.57 -7.66 -10.44
C GLU A 19 -5.44 -8.88 -10.06
N GLN A 20 -5.22 -9.47 -8.87
CA GLN A 20 -6.05 -10.58 -8.37
C GLN A 20 -7.51 -10.17 -8.16
N ILE A 21 -7.75 -8.96 -7.65
CA ILE A 21 -9.11 -8.41 -7.54
C ILE A 21 -9.75 -8.30 -8.94
N SER A 22 -9.03 -7.77 -9.92
CA SER A 22 -9.51 -7.61 -11.29
C SER A 22 -9.80 -8.94 -11.97
N GLU A 23 -8.94 -9.94 -11.80
CA GLU A 23 -9.13 -11.30 -12.30
C GLU A 23 -10.38 -11.96 -11.66
N LEU A 24 -10.57 -11.77 -10.35
CA LEU A 24 -11.76 -12.27 -9.66
C LEU A 24 -13.05 -11.67 -10.24
N TRP A 25 -13.04 -10.37 -10.54
CA TRP A 25 -14.17 -9.69 -11.20
C TRP A 25 -14.40 -10.19 -12.63
N HIS A 26 -13.34 -10.37 -13.42
CA HIS A 26 -13.42 -10.92 -14.77
C HIS A 26 -14.00 -12.34 -14.78
N ARG A 27 -13.51 -13.22 -13.89
CA ARG A 27 -14.00 -14.60 -13.75
C ARG A 27 -15.43 -14.66 -13.23
N ALA A 28 -15.83 -13.71 -12.38
CA ALA A 28 -17.18 -13.64 -11.83
C ALA A 28 -18.23 -13.15 -12.85
N GLY A 29 -17.83 -12.65 -14.02
CA GLY A 29 -18.76 -12.23 -15.08
C GLY A 29 -19.73 -11.12 -14.65
N GLY A 30 -19.34 -10.29 -13.68
CA GLY A 30 -20.15 -9.18 -13.16
C GLY A 30 -20.91 -9.47 -11.86
N GLN A 31 -20.97 -10.72 -11.38
CA GLN A 31 -21.60 -11.05 -10.09
C GLN A 31 -20.75 -12.01 -9.24
N LEU A 32 -20.27 -11.51 -8.11
CA LEU A 32 -19.54 -12.32 -7.13
C LEU A 32 -20.50 -13.22 -6.34
N SER A 33 -20.26 -14.52 -6.38
CA SER A 33 -20.91 -15.49 -5.49
C SER A 33 -20.50 -15.26 -4.03
N THR A 34 -21.25 -15.83 -3.07
CA THR A 34 -20.98 -15.69 -1.63
C THR A 34 -19.54 -16.08 -1.25
N ALA A 35 -19.00 -17.14 -1.86
CA ALA A 35 -17.61 -17.55 -1.67
C ALA A 35 -16.62 -16.53 -2.23
N GLN A 36 -16.83 -16.09 -3.48
CA GLN A 36 -15.98 -15.09 -4.14
C GLN A 36 -16.02 -13.73 -3.43
N ARG A 37 -17.16 -13.37 -2.82
CA ARG A 37 -17.28 -12.15 -2.01
C ARG A 37 -16.38 -12.17 -0.77
N ARG A 38 -16.25 -13.33 -0.09
CA ARG A 38 -15.32 -13.46 1.04
C ARG A 38 -13.87 -13.32 0.59
N GLU A 39 -13.55 -13.89 -0.56
CA GLU A 39 -12.21 -13.79 -1.16
C GLU A 39 -11.89 -12.36 -1.60
N TYR A 40 -12.85 -11.67 -2.23
CA TYR A 40 -12.76 -10.25 -2.55
C TYR A 40 -12.51 -9.39 -1.31
N GLN A 41 -13.22 -9.63 -0.21
CA GLN A 41 -13.02 -8.89 1.04
C GLN A 41 -11.61 -9.07 1.61
N LEU A 42 -11.09 -10.30 1.59
CA LEU A 42 -9.72 -10.60 2.01
C LEU A 42 -8.68 -9.93 1.10
N LEU A 43 -8.89 -9.95 -0.21
CA LEU A 43 -7.99 -9.30 -1.17
C LEU A 43 -7.99 -7.77 -1.01
N VAL A 44 -9.16 -7.15 -0.87
CA VAL A 44 -9.30 -5.70 -0.65
C VAL A 44 -8.66 -5.27 0.67
N THR A 45 -8.81 -6.05 1.74
CA THR A 45 -8.19 -5.74 3.04
C THR A 45 -6.67 -5.79 2.93
N GLN A 46 -6.13 -6.85 2.32
CA GLN A 46 -4.69 -6.94 2.09
C GLN A 46 -4.18 -5.82 1.19
N TRP A 47 -4.96 -5.44 0.16
CA TRP A 47 -4.61 -4.37 -0.77
C TRP A 47 -4.50 -3.04 -0.05
N ALA A 48 -5.49 -2.70 0.79
CA ALA A 48 -5.46 -1.48 1.58
C ALA A 48 -4.22 -1.41 2.48
N THR A 49 -3.86 -2.51 3.15
CA THR A 49 -2.64 -2.58 3.96
C THR A 49 -1.38 -2.41 3.10
N ALA A 50 -1.31 -3.04 1.92
CA ALA A 50 -0.17 -2.90 1.03
C ALA A 50 -0.03 -1.46 0.49
N VAL A 51 -1.14 -0.81 0.13
CA VAL A 51 -1.16 0.60 -0.29
C VAL A 51 -0.68 1.50 0.84
N ASP A 52 -1.12 1.26 2.08
CA ASP A 52 -0.70 2.05 3.23
C ASP A 52 0.81 1.90 3.50
N LEU A 53 1.32 0.67 3.44
CA LEU A 53 2.76 0.39 3.56
C LEU A 53 3.58 1.02 2.43
N GLU A 54 3.13 0.94 1.19
CA GLU A 54 3.79 1.55 0.03
C GLU A 54 3.79 3.08 0.12
N ARG A 55 2.71 3.67 0.63
CA ARG A 55 2.61 5.12 0.88
C ARG A 55 3.45 5.57 2.07
N GLY A 56 3.56 4.75 3.12
CA GLY A 56 4.49 4.99 4.22
C GLY A 56 5.95 4.92 3.77
N ALA A 57 6.28 4.00 2.87
CA ALA A 57 7.61 3.86 2.29
C ALA A 57 7.99 5.02 1.36
N VAL A 58 7.05 5.58 0.59
CA VAL A 58 7.32 6.75 -0.27
C VAL A 58 7.45 8.06 0.53
N SER A 59 6.85 8.11 1.73
CA SER A 59 6.91 9.28 2.63
C SER A 59 8.08 9.28 3.62
N GLY A 60 8.99 8.30 3.57
CA GLY A 60 10.18 8.21 4.43
C GLY A 60 11.27 9.29 4.21
N HIS A 61 10.94 10.47 3.69
CA HIS A 61 11.89 11.58 3.50
C HIS A 61 11.66 12.77 4.45
N ASP A 62 10.81 12.66 5.47
CA ASP A 62 10.63 13.75 6.44
C ASP A 62 10.18 13.19 7.80
N GLU A 63 11.13 12.96 8.71
CA GLU A 63 11.01 13.10 10.18
C GLU A 63 12.09 12.27 10.90
N THR A 64 13.32 12.77 10.91
CA THR A 64 14.18 12.65 12.11
C THR A 64 15.34 13.65 12.02
N ALA A 65 15.02 14.94 12.08
CA ALA A 65 15.97 15.96 12.46
C ALA A 65 15.52 16.56 13.80
N PRO A 66 16.09 16.17 14.95
CA PRO A 66 15.95 16.95 16.17
C PRO A 66 16.94 18.11 16.11
N ALA A 67 16.78 19.04 15.18
CA ALA A 67 17.38 20.36 15.32
C ALA A 67 16.43 21.19 16.19
N ARG A 68 16.41 20.90 17.49
CA ARG A 68 15.96 21.89 18.45
C ARG A 68 17.03 22.98 18.46
N GLU A 69 16.80 23.99 17.62
CA GLU A 69 17.45 25.28 17.65
C GLU A 69 17.23 25.88 19.05
N GLY A 70 18.13 25.54 19.98
CA GLY A 70 18.46 26.42 21.08
C GLY A 70 19.34 27.55 20.54
N GLU A 71 19.20 28.73 21.13
CA GLU A 71 20.09 29.89 20.94
C GLU A 71 19.76 30.81 19.75
N GLY A 72 18.56 31.39 19.77
CA GLY A 72 18.22 32.51 18.91
C GLY A 72 17.21 33.44 19.55
N ARG A 73 17.71 34.46 20.27
CA ARG A 73 16.99 35.63 20.80
C ARG A 73 16.25 35.25 22.10
N GLN A 74 16.48 35.82 23.29
CA GLN A 74 16.32 37.22 23.73
C GLN A 74 17.02 37.29 25.12
N ASN A 75 17.95 38.19 25.44
CA ASN A 75 17.67 39.48 26.08
C ASN A 75 18.98 40.24 26.37
N LEU A 76 19.28 41.24 25.55
CA LEU A 76 20.11 42.38 25.91
C LEU A 76 19.16 43.46 26.44
N ALA A 77 19.08 43.66 27.76
CA ALA A 77 18.64 44.89 28.41
C ALA A 77 18.65 44.74 29.94
N ALA A 78 19.70 45.24 30.58
CA ALA A 78 19.70 45.98 31.87
C ALA A 78 21.12 46.44 32.17
#